data_AF-A0A7G8G1P9-F1
#
_entry.id   AF-A0A7G8G1P9-F1
#
_cell.length_a   1.000
_cell.length_b   1.000
_cell.length_c   1.000
_cell.angle_alpha   90.00
_cell.angle_beta   90.00
_cell.angle_gamma   90.00
#
_symmetry.space_group_name_H-M   'P 1'
#
loop_
_entity.id
_entity.type
_entity.pdbx_description
1 polymer ?
#
loop_
_entity_poly.entity_id
_entity_poly.type
_entity_poly.pdbx_seq_one_letter_code
_entity_poly.pdbx_strand_id
1 'polypeptide(L)'
;MPAFRSAKEFPRAPKAEALETLYPALLQALNETNTARGLWRSSMDDKKRIILEVRAEIERLENDLVIEAQTRMQLHAMNEKLLAVLKEVDGFTEEISNSVESAHKTPRTGLSTWIERLKSIKKRWRAFKQRQQSLPVVTDQNTFNG
;
A
#
# COMPACT_ATOMS: atom_id res chain seq x y z
N MET A 1 -2.65 25.64 -31.46
CA MET A 1 -2.85 24.99 -32.77
C MET A 1 -2.73 26.08 -33.82
N PRO A 2 -1.91 25.92 -34.88
CA PRO A 2 -1.92 26.87 -35.99
C PRO A 2 -3.33 26.86 -36.61
N ALA A 3 -3.89 28.05 -36.84
CA ALA A 3 -5.16 28.17 -37.54
C ALA A 3 -4.93 27.75 -39.00
N PHE A 4 -5.59 26.68 -39.45
CA PHE A 4 -5.55 26.24 -40.85
C PHE A 4 -6.94 26.44 -41.47
N ARG A 5 -6.95 26.86 -42.74
CA ARG A 5 -8.19 27.15 -43.47
C ARG A 5 -8.92 25.86 -43.83
N SER A 6 -10.24 25.87 -43.66
CA SER A 6 -11.06 24.71 -44.01
C SER A 6 -11.17 24.57 -45.53
N ALA A 7 -11.18 23.33 -46.04
CA ALA A 7 -11.52 23.04 -47.43
C ALA A 7 -12.91 23.60 -47.85
N LYS A 8 -13.79 23.88 -46.88
CA LYS A 8 -15.10 24.51 -47.11
C LYS A 8 -15.03 26.00 -47.44
N GLU A 9 -13.89 26.66 -47.20
CA GLU A 9 -13.68 28.07 -47.49
C GLU A 9 -13.29 28.34 -48.95
N PHE A 10 -13.05 27.28 -49.73
CA PHE A 10 -12.68 27.38 -51.14
C PHE A 10 -13.88 27.03 -52.04
N PRO A 11 -14.05 27.71 -53.19
CA PRO A 11 -15.12 27.41 -54.13
C PRO A 11 -14.94 26.00 -54.71
N ARG A 12 -16.02 25.19 -54.71
CA ARG A 12 -16.00 23.83 -55.26
C ARG A 12 -15.79 23.78 -56.78
N ALA A 13 -16.18 24.84 -57.48
CA ALA A 13 -16.04 24.99 -58.93
C ALA A 13 -15.57 26.43 -59.26
N PRO A 14 -14.26 26.71 -59.17
CA PRO A 14 -13.71 28.01 -59.53
C PRO A 14 -13.77 28.24 -61.04
N LYS A 15 -13.94 29.49 -61.47
CA LYS A 15 -13.81 29.90 -62.88
C LYS A 15 -12.34 29.77 -63.31
N ALA A 16 -12.10 29.47 -64.59
CA ALA A 16 -10.75 29.22 -65.12
C ALA A 16 -9.77 30.38 -64.85
N GLU A 17 -10.23 31.63 -64.96
CA GLU A 17 -9.46 32.85 -64.72
C GLU A 17 -8.99 33.00 -63.25
N ALA A 18 -9.69 32.39 -62.29
CA ALA A 18 -9.37 32.49 -60.87
C ALA A 18 -8.43 31.36 -60.38
N LEU A 19 -8.13 30.37 -61.23
CA LEU A 19 -7.33 29.20 -60.87
C LEU A 19 -5.89 29.57 -60.50
N GLU A 20 -5.25 30.45 -61.28
CA GLU A 20 -3.87 30.88 -61.03
C GLU A 20 -3.72 31.58 -59.67
N THR A 21 -4.74 32.34 -59.25
CA THR A 21 -4.75 33.05 -57.97
C THR A 21 -5.13 32.14 -56.80
N LEU A 22 -6.04 31.19 -57.00
CA LEU A 22 -6.54 30.30 -55.94
C LEU A 22 -5.60 29.13 -55.65
N TYR A 23 -4.84 28.66 -56.65
CA TYR A 23 -3.99 27.47 -56.52
C TYR A 23 -2.92 27.59 -55.41
N PRO A 24 -2.16 28.69 -55.27
CA PRO A 24 -1.17 28.83 -54.19
C PRO A 24 -1.82 28.78 -52.79
N ALA A 25 -2.99 29.39 -52.63
CA ALA A 25 -3.72 29.40 -51.37
C ALA A 25 -4.28 28.01 -51.01
N LEU A 26 -4.74 27.24 -51.99
CA LEU A 26 -5.17 25.86 -51.81
C LEU A 26 -4.00 24.94 -51.44
N LEU A 27 -2.87 25.08 -52.12
CA LEU A 27 -1.65 24.33 -51.83
C LEU A 27 -1.14 24.61 -50.42
N GLN A 28 -1.14 25.88 -50.01
CA GLN A 28 -0.78 26.28 -48.66
C GLN A 28 -1.72 25.67 -47.61
N ALA A 29 -3.05 25.78 -47.79
CA ALA A 29 -4.02 25.20 -46.87
C ALA A 29 -3.91 23.67 -46.77
N LEU A 30 -3.61 22.99 -47.89
CA LEU A 30 -3.35 21.55 -47.90
C LEU A 30 -2.10 21.19 -47.10
N ASN A 31 -1.01 21.95 -47.27
CA ASN A 31 0.23 21.74 -46.53
C ASN A 31 0.01 21.97 -45.02
N GLU A 32 -0.66 23.04 -44.62
CA GLU A 32 -1.03 23.34 -43.23
C GLU A 32 -1.92 22.25 -42.62
N THR A 33 -2.87 21.72 -43.39
CA THR A 33 -3.73 20.63 -42.92
C THR A 33 -2.95 19.33 -42.74
N ASN A 34 -2.01 19.02 -43.64
CA ASN A 34 -1.17 17.83 -43.55
C ASN A 34 -0.19 17.92 -42.37
N THR A 35 0.41 19.08 -42.11
CA THR A 35 1.27 19.29 -40.94
C THR A 35 0.47 19.18 -39.64
N ALA A 36 -0.73 19.79 -39.57
CA ALA A 36 -1.62 19.66 -38.42
C ALA A 36 -2.03 18.21 -38.16
N ARG A 37 -2.31 17.42 -39.21
CA ARG A 37 -2.60 15.98 -39.09
C ARG A 37 -1.39 15.20 -38.55
N GLY A 38 -0.18 15.52 -39.00
CA GLY A 38 1.05 14.93 -38.49
C GLY A 38 1.25 15.19 -36.99
N LEU A 39 1.10 16.45 -36.58
CA LEU A 39 1.16 16.85 -35.17
C LEU A 39 0.09 16.16 -34.32
N TRP A 40 -1.13 16.03 -34.85
CA TRP A 40 -2.22 15.36 -34.15
C TRP A 40 -1.95 13.87 -33.96
N ARG A 41 -1.41 13.18 -34.99
CA ARG A 41 -0.99 11.78 -34.87
C ARG A 41 0.10 11.61 -33.81
N SER A 42 1.15 12.43 -33.86
CA SER A 42 2.22 12.42 -32.86
C SER A 42 1.67 12.63 -31.45
N SER A 43 0.82 13.66 -31.26
CA SER A 43 0.20 13.93 -29.96
C SER A 43 -0.70 12.78 -29.49
N MET A 44 -1.41 12.13 -30.40
CA MET A 44 -2.25 10.98 -30.08
C MET A 44 -1.42 9.76 -29.67
N ASP A 45 -0.28 9.53 -30.35
CA ASP A 45 0.63 8.44 -30.01
C ASP A 45 1.33 8.70 -28.67
N ASP A 46 1.71 9.94 -28.38
CA ASP A 46 2.20 10.34 -27.05
C ASP A 46 1.16 10.11 -25.96
N LYS A 47 -0.10 10.48 -26.19
CA LYS A 47 -1.19 10.22 -25.25
C LYS A 47 -1.39 8.73 -25.00
N LYS A 48 -1.35 7.90 -26.05
CA LYS A 48 -1.45 6.44 -25.90
C LYS A 48 -0.30 5.89 -25.08
N ARG A 49 0.93 6.35 -25.33
CA ARG A 49 2.11 5.97 -24.56
C ARG A 49 1.95 6.31 -23.08
N ILE A 50 1.55 7.54 -22.77
CA ILE A 50 1.29 7.97 -21.38
C ILE A 50 0.20 7.12 -20.74
N ILE A 51 -0.89 6.81 -21.47
CA ILE A 51 -1.95 5.93 -20.94
C ILE A 51 -1.41 4.54 -20.60
N LEU A 52 -0.53 3.98 -21.43
CA LEU A 52 0.09 2.68 -21.15
C LEU A 52 1.01 2.75 -19.92
N GLU A 53 1.84 3.79 -19.82
CA GLU A 53 2.71 4.03 -18.66
C GLU A 53 1.89 4.17 -17.37
N VAL A 54 0.81 4.97 -17.39
CA VAL A 54 -0.09 5.15 -16.23
C VAL A 54 -0.78 3.84 -15.85
N ARG A 55 -1.21 3.02 -16.82
CA ARG A 55 -1.80 1.70 -16.53
C ARG A 55 -0.82 0.76 -15.87
N ALA A 56 0.42 0.71 -16.36
CA ALA A 56 1.47 -0.11 -15.76
C ALA A 56 1.77 0.32 -14.32
N GLU A 57 1.79 1.64 -14.06
CA GLU A 57 2.00 2.15 -12.70
C GLU A 57 0.82 1.86 -11.77
N ILE A 58 -0.42 1.91 -12.26
CA ILE A 58 -1.60 1.50 -11.49
C ILE A 58 -1.50 0.02 -11.11
N GLU A 59 -1.18 -0.86 -12.05
CA GLU A 59 -0.98 -2.29 -11.78
C GLU A 59 0.13 -2.53 -10.77
N ARG A 60 1.22 -1.76 -10.83
CA ARG A 60 2.31 -1.81 -9.84
C ARG A 60 1.81 -1.43 -8.44
N LEU A 61 1.10 -0.30 -8.32
CA LEU A 61 0.57 0.18 -7.04
C LEU A 61 -0.50 -0.74 -6.45
N GLU A 62 -1.33 -1.36 -7.29
CA GLU A 62 -2.30 -2.37 -6.85
C GLU A 62 -1.60 -3.59 -6.24
N ASN A 63 -0.52 -4.07 -6.85
CA ASN A 63 0.28 -5.16 -6.30
C ASN A 63 0.95 -4.76 -4.97
N ASP A 64 1.53 -3.55 -4.89
CA ASP A 64 2.13 -3.02 -3.67
C ASP A 64 1.09 -2.95 -2.53
N LEU A 65 -0.13 -2.52 -2.84
CA LEU A 65 -1.21 -2.41 -1.85
C LEU A 65 -1.68 -3.78 -1.33
N VAL A 66 -1.67 -4.82 -2.17
CA VAL A 66 -1.98 -6.19 -1.74
C VAL A 66 -0.92 -6.68 -0.75
N ILE A 67 0.36 -6.44 -1.04
CA ILE A 67 1.48 -6.78 -0.14
C ILE A 67 1.35 -6.01 1.18
N GLU A 68 1.05 -4.70 1.11
CA GLU A 68 0.85 -3.88 2.30
C GLU A 68 -0.33 -4.37 3.15
N ALA A 69 -1.46 -4.73 2.52
CA ALA A 69 -2.60 -5.28 3.23
C ALA A 69 -2.25 -6.59 3.94
N GLN A 70 -1.50 -7.48 3.27
CA GLN A 70 -1.07 -8.75 3.84
C GLN A 70 -0.12 -8.55 5.03
N THR A 71 0.88 -7.68 4.89
CA THR A 71 1.81 -7.36 5.98
C THR A 71 1.09 -6.70 7.15
N ARG A 72 0.13 -5.80 6.90
CA ARG A 72 -0.71 -5.19 7.94
C ARG A 72 -1.54 -6.23 8.68
N MET A 73 -2.12 -7.21 7.99
CA MET A 73 -2.84 -8.32 8.63
C MET A 73 -1.91 -9.16 9.52
N GLN A 74 -0.69 -9.45 9.05
CA GLN A 74 0.32 -10.17 9.85
C GLN A 74 0.71 -9.38 11.11
N LEU A 75 0.92 -8.07 10.98
CA LEU A 75 1.19 -7.18 12.11
C LEU A 75 0.03 -7.14 13.11
N HIS A 76 -1.22 -7.08 12.65
CA HIS A 76 -2.38 -7.14 13.54
C HIS A 76 -2.45 -8.47 14.29
N ALA A 77 -2.26 -9.60 13.61
CA ALA A 77 -2.22 -10.91 14.25
C ALA A 77 -1.08 -11.02 15.27
N MET A 78 0.07 -10.39 15.00
CA MET A 78 1.18 -10.31 15.96
C MET A 78 0.81 -9.43 17.17
N ASN A 79 0.22 -8.26 16.94
CA ASN A 79 -0.20 -7.36 18.00
C ASN A 79 -1.24 -8.02 18.92
N GLU A 80 -2.18 -8.79 18.38
CA GLU A 80 -3.12 -9.58 19.17
C GLU A 80 -2.42 -10.61 20.06
N LYS A 81 -1.42 -11.33 19.52
CA LYS A 81 -0.60 -12.26 20.30
C LYS A 81 0.16 -11.54 21.42
N LEU A 82 0.80 -10.40 21.12
CA LEU A 82 1.52 -9.60 22.11
C LEU A 82 0.59 -9.07 23.20
N LEU A 83 -0.61 -8.61 22.85
CA LEU A 83 -1.62 -8.18 23.82
C LEU A 83 -2.09 -9.33 24.71
N ALA A 84 -2.25 -10.53 24.18
CA ALA A 84 -2.59 -11.71 24.97
C ALA A 84 -1.47 -12.05 25.97
N VAL A 85 -0.21 -11.99 25.52
CA VAL A 85 0.97 -12.19 26.38
C VAL A 85 1.03 -11.14 27.48
N LEU A 86 0.81 -9.87 27.14
CA LEU A 86 0.81 -8.77 28.11
C LEU A 86 -0.28 -8.97 29.18
N LYS A 87 -1.50 -9.34 28.78
CA LYS A 87 -2.59 -9.66 29.72
C LYS A 87 -2.24 -10.82 30.66
N GLU A 88 -1.55 -11.85 30.17
CA GLU A 88 -1.10 -12.97 31.03
C GLU A 88 -0.04 -12.49 32.04
N VAL A 89 0.87 -11.60 31.64
CA VAL A 89 1.86 -10.97 32.53
C VAL A 89 1.21 -10.06 33.58
N ASP A 90 0.23 -9.26 33.18
CA ASP A 90 -0.54 -8.42 34.11
C ASP A 90 -1.27 -9.28 35.14
N GLY A 91 -1.87 -10.40 34.71
CA GLY A 91 -2.48 -11.36 35.61
C GLY A 91 -1.51 -11.96 36.64
N PHE A 92 -0.28 -12.30 36.23
CA PHE A 92 0.75 -12.72 37.18
C PHE A 92 1.12 -11.62 38.17
N THR A 93 1.21 -10.38 37.71
CA THR A 93 1.55 -9.22 38.55
C THR A 93 0.48 -8.99 39.61
N GLU A 94 -0.80 -9.06 39.22
CA GLU A 94 -1.93 -8.95 40.13
C GLU A 94 -1.97 -10.10 41.15
N GLU A 95 -1.75 -11.34 40.72
CA GLU A 95 -1.68 -12.50 41.62
C GLU A 95 -0.54 -12.39 42.64
N ILE A 96 0.63 -11.89 42.22
CA ILE A 96 1.77 -11.63 43.11
C ILE A 96 1.41 -10.55 44.11
N SER A 97 0.83 -9.43 43.65
CA SER A 97 0.38 -8.33 44.52
C SER A 97 -0.60 -8.82 45.58
N ASN A 98 -1.63 -9.56 45.16
CA ASN A 98 -2.63 -10.17 46.04
C ASN A 98 -2.00 -11.17 47.02
N SER A 99 -0.99 -11.92 46.59
CA SER A 99 -0.24 -12.86 47.44
C SER A 99 0.59 -12.13 48.50
N VAL A 100 1.19 -10.99 48.17
CA VAL A 100 1.94 -10.13 49.11
C VAL A 100 0.98 -9.49 50.12
N GLU A 101 -0.13 -8.92 49.65
CA GLU A 101 -1.14 -8.32 50.53
C GLU A 101 -1.74 -9.37 51.50
N SER A 102 -2.03 -10.57 50.99
CA SER A 102 -2.49 -11.69 51.82
C SER A 102 -1.43 -12.10 52.86
N ALA A 103 -0.14 -12.08 52.50
CA ALA A 103 0.95 -12.42 53.43
C ALA A 103 0.96 -11.50 54.65
N HIS A 104 0.75 -10.20 54.44
CA HIS A 104 0.72 -9.21 55.51
C HIS A 104 -0.47 -9.36 56.47
N LYS A 105 -1.57 -9.98 56.02
CA LYS A 105 -2.78 -10.21 56.81
C LYS A 105 -2.83 -11.59 57.47
N THR A 106 -1.93 -12.51 57.12
CA THR A 106 -2.03 -13.92 57.51
C THR A 106 -1.32 -14.20 58.84
N PRO A 107 -1.99 -14.79 59.84
CA PRO A 107 -1.33 -15.23 61.08
C PRO A 107 -0.30 -16.34 60.82
N ARG A 108 0.65 -16.52 61.75
CA ARG A 108 1.85 -17.37 61.61
C ARG A 108 1.59 -18.83 61.20
N THR A 109 0.37 -19.34 61.38
CA THR A 109 -0.09 -20.68 60.98
C THR A 109 -0.44 -20.82 59.49
N GLY A 110 -0.66 -19.73 58.75
CA GLY A 110 -1.00 -19.76 57.31
C GLY A 110 0.21 -19.64 56.36
N LEU A 111 1.43 -19.66 56.90
CA LEU A 111 2.67 -19.48 56.16
C LEU A 111 2.95 -20.62 55.16
N SER A 112 2.56 -21.85 55.51
CA SER A 112 2.66 -23.02 54.62
C SER A 112 1.77 -22.87 53.38
N THR A 113 0.51 -22.45 53.57
CA THR A 113 -0.43 -22.18 52.49
C THR A 113 0.07 -21.07 51.56
N TRP A 114 0.67 -20.03 52.13
CA TRP A 114 1.28 -18.95 51.36
C TRP A 114 2.51 -19.41 50.55
N ILE A 115 3.39 -20.21 51.14
CA ILE A 115 4.54 -20.81 50.43
C ILE A 115 4.07 -21.66 49.25
N GLU A 116 3.03 -22.48 49.42
CA GLU A 116 2.47 -23.26 48.32
C GLU A 116 1.86 -22.39 47.23
N ARG A 117 1.20 -21.27 47.59
CA ARG A 117 0.72 -20.28 46.62
C ARG A 117 1.87 -19.68 45.80
N LEU A 118 2.97 -19.27 46.44
CA LEU A 118 4.16 -18.76 45.74
C LEU A 118 4.82 -19.81 44.84
N LYS A 119 4.94 -21.06 45.30
CA LYS A 119 5.45 -22.17 44.47
C LYS A 119 4.56 -22.37 43.23
N SER A 120 3.25 -22.26 43.38
CA SER A 120 2.30 -22.38 42.27
C SER A 120 2.48 -21.27 41.22
N ILE A 121 2.64 -20.01 41.66
CA ILE A 121 2.90 -18.85 40.79
C ILE A 121 4.22 -19.06 40.04
N LYS A 122 5.29 -19.44 40.75
CA LYS A 122 6.60 -19.73 40.15
C LYS A 122 6.54 -20.85 39.10
N LYS A 123 5.77 -21.92 39.36
CA LYS A 123 5.60 -23.03 38.41
C LYS A 123 4.88 -22.56 37.14
N ARG A 124 3.79 -21.79 37.29
CA ARG A 124 3.04 -21.24 36.14
C ARG A 124 3.87 -20.24 35.34
N TRP A 125 4.64 -19.38 36.00
CA TRP A 125 5.57 -18.45 35.34
C TRP A 125 6.62 -19.19 34.49
N ARG A 126 7.20 -20.28 35.02
CA ARG A 126 8.15 -21.10 34.26
C ARG A 126 7.50 -21.74 33.03
N ALA A 127 6.30 -22.29 33.18
CA ALA A 127 5.55 -22.87 32.06
C ALA A 127 5.18 -21.81 31.01
N PHE A 128 4.79 -20.61 31.43
CA PHE A 128 4.59 -19.47 30.55
C PHE A 128 5.86 -19.11 29.77
N LYS A 129 7.00 -18.96 30.47
CA LYS A 129 8.29 -18.64 29.82
C LYS A 129 8.70 -19.69 28.79
N GLN A 130 8.51 -20.98 29.09
CA GLN A 130 8.78 -22.07 28.16
C GLN A 130 7.90 -21.99 26.91
N ARG A 131 6.60 -21.70 27.07
CA ARG A 131 5.68 -21.49 25.94
C ARG A 131 6.12 -20.32 25.05
N GLN A 132 6.55 -19.20 25.65
CA GLN A 132 7.04 -18.05 24.88
C GLN A 132 8.37 -18.31 24.17
N GLN A 133 9.27 -19.10 24.77
CA GLN A 133 10.54 -19.50 24.11
C GLN A 133 10.34 -20.45 22.93
N SER A 134 9.23 -21.19 22.90
CA SER A 134 8.85 -22.03 21.76
C SER A 134 8.13 -21.28 20.64
N LEU A 135 7.74 -20.01 20.84
CA LEU A 135 7.28 -19.18 19.73
C LEU A 135 8.49 -18.82 18.86
N PRO A 136 8.44 -19.08 17.53
CA PRO A 136 9.48 -18.61 16.64
C PRO A 136 9.51 -17.08 16.69
N VAL A 137 10.67 -16.53 17.03
CA VAL A 137 11.00 -15.15 16.66
C VAL A 137 10.92 -15.11 15.14
N VAL A 138 10.02 -14.28 14.60
CA VAL A 138 9.97 -14.03 13.17
C VAL A 138 11.24 -13.25 12.85
N THR A 139 12.30 -13.98 12.52
CA THR A 139 13.47 -13.41 11.86
C THR A 139 12.98 -12.98 10.49
N ASP A 140 13.11 -11.69 10.17
CA ASP A 140 12.82 -11.12 8.87
C ASP A 140 13.53 -11.93 7.76
N GLN A 141 12.82 -12.91 7.20
CA GLN A 141 13.15 -13.56 5.94
C GLN A 141 12.26 -12.98 4.85
N ASN A 142 12.30 -11.66 4.72
CA ASN A 142 12.11 -11.01 3.45
C ASN A 142 13.38 -10.21 3.17
N THR A 143 14.42 -10.95 2.77
CA THR A 143 15.46 -10.41 1.91
C THR A 143 14.79 -9.66 0.78
N PHE A 144 14.85 -8.33 0.86
CA PHE A 144 14.67 -7.39 -0.25
C PHE A 144 15.67 -7.79 -1.34
N ASN A 145 15.24 -8.67 -2.25
CA ASN A 145 15.84 -8.84 -3.57
C ASN A 145 14.85 -8.22 -4.56
N GLY A 146 14.98 -6.91 -4.72
CA GLY A 146 14.45 -6.11 -5.81
C GLY A 146 15.53 -5.13 -6.20
#